data_AF-A0A5B1R4X2-F1
#
_entry.id   AF-A0A5B1R4X2-F1
#
_cell.length_a   1.000
_cell.length_b   1.000
_cell.length_c   1.000
_cell.angle_alpha   90.00
_cell.angle_beta   90.00
_cell.angle_gamma   90.00
#
_symmetry.space_group_name_H-M   'P 1'
#
loop_
_entity.id
_entity.type
_entity.pdbx_description
1 polymer ?
#
loop_
_entity_poly.entity_id
_entity_poly.type
_entity_poly.pdbx_seq_one_letter_code
_entity_poly.pdbx_strand_id
1 'polypeptide(L)'
;MLTFLSNSRTLCKDYQKTHEQETAARQALRALLANRYGRSLDQEIRGSEGGYLLQWYQLHKISLHKAAIAMLFSESHRIQTMPDLTGWSVVFYMRPCFVHGDDINPSTAFFVHEMRLQYTPIFQRMIARDTGSPSMEFDQAMRVRQETFAEANITTPLITVVPIQLVYDEYSITHTVPVFAPSHGAEVALAARMQDPNPSNYLRRWIPTLKAMVLRGHMLGPLFGKDDEDVNLCVGRMIKQGPIPTWVPLTDEEANGAGYIKFPGVVGPVVPRSSRGAS
;
A
#
# COMPACT_ATOMS: atom_id res chain seq x y z
N MET A 1 30.17 -9.12 26.30
CA MET A 1 30.92 -9.16 25.02
C MET A 1 30.60 -10.41 24.21
N LEU A 2 30.57 -11.61 24.79
CA LEU A 2 30.21 -12.87 24.11
C LEU A 2 28.75 -12.93 23.60
N THR A 3 27.80 -12.32 24.31
CA THR A 3 26.38 -12.20 23.91
C THR A 3 26.13 -11.30 22.70
N PHE A 4 27.01 -10.31 22.46
CA PHE A 4 26.90 -9.41 21.31
C PHE A 4 27.37 -10.10 20.02
N LEU A 5 28.41 -10.94 20.12
CA LEU A 5 28.94 -11.72 19.01
C LEU A 5 28.06 -12.93 18.63
N SER A 6 27.33 -13.52 19.59
CA SER A 6 26.34 -14.55 19.27
C SER A 6 25.14 -13.96 18.53
N ASN A 7 24.65 -12.80 18.95
CA ASN A 7 23.51 -12.13 18.32
C ASN A 7 23.83 -11.64 16.89
N SER A 8 25.05 -11.14 16.66
CA SER A 8 25.45 -10.71 15.31
C SER A 8 25.58 -11.87 14.32
N ARG A 9 26.03 -13.05 14.77
CA ARG A 9 26.09 -14.26 13.93
C ARG A 9 24.70 -14.80 13.58
N THR A 10 23.77 -14.79 14.53
CA THR A 10 22.39 -15.21 14.27
C THR A 10 21.70 -14.26 13.30
N LEU A 11 21.84 -12.95 13.49
CA LEU A 11 21.31 -11.93 12.57
C LEU A 11 21.89 -12.06 11.16
N CYS A 12 23.19 -12.33 11.03
CA CYS A 12 23.83 -12.54 9.73
C CYS A 12 23.29 -13.80 9.02
N LYS A 13 23.10 -14.90 9.75
CA LYS A 13 22.51 -16.14 9.20
C LYS A 13 21.06 -15.96 8.77
N ASP A 14 20.27 -15.25 9.58
CA ASP A 14 18.87 -14.97 9.25
C ASP A 14 18.77 -14.08 8.01
N TYR A 15 19.62 -13.04 7.93
CA TYR A 15 19.71 -12.18 6.76
C TYR A 15 20.10 -12.94 5.50
N GLN A 16 21.12 -13.80 5.59
CA GLN A 16 21.55 -14.65 4.47
C GLN A 16 20.42 -15.57 4.01
N LYS A 17 19.73 -16.24 4.95
CA LYS A 17 18.60 -17.12 4.63
C LYS A 17 17.46 -16.36 3.96
N THR A 18 17.10 -15.17 4.44
CA THR A 18 16.09 -14.33 3.80
C THR A 18 16.53 -13.95 2.39
N HIS A 19 17.78 -13.51 2.21
CA HIS A 19 18.31 -13.14 0.91
C HIS A 19 18.30 -14.30 -0.10
N GLU A 20 18.74 -15.49 0.31
CA GLU A 20 18.71 -16.70 -0.53
C GLU A 20 17.28 -17.08 -0.94
N GLN A 21 16.32 -17.00 -0.01
CA GLN A 21 14.90 -17.24 -0.31
C GLN A 21 14.34 -16.21 -1.30
N GLU A 22 14.71 -14.95 -1.17
CA GLU A 22 14.30 -13.88 -2.07
C GLU A 22 14.86 -14.07 -3.48
N THR A 23 16.15 -14.41 -3.58
CA THR A 23 16.79 -14.72 -4.86
C THR A 23 16.13 -15.94 -5.52
N ALA A 24 15.84 -16.98 -4.75
CA ALA A 24 15.18 -18.18 -5.26
C ALA A 24 13.74 -17.91 -5.75
N ALA A 25 12.94 -17.15 -5.00
CA ALA A 25 11.57 -16.81 -5.39
C ALA A 25 11.54 -15.99 -6.70
N ARG A 26 12.47 -15.03 -6.83
CA ARG A 26 12.61 -14.25 -8.07
C ARG A 26 13.08 -15.11 -9.25
N GLN A 27 14.06 -15.98 -9.04
CA GLN A 27 14.52 -16.90 -10.08
C GLN A 27 13.39 -17.83 -10.54
N ALA A 28 12.54 -18.31 -9.62
CA ALA A 28 11.37 -19.11 -9.95
C ALA A 28 10.35 -18.33 -10.79
N LEU A 29 10.03 -17.07 -10.42
CA LEU A 29 9.16 -16.21 -11.21
C LEU A 29 9.72 -16.00 -12.63
N ARG A 30 11.01 -15.69 -12.75
CA ARG A 30 11.68 -15.49 -14.05
C ARG A 30 11.70 -16.75 -14.90
N ALA A 31 11.92 -17.92 -14.29
CA ALA A 31 11.87 -19.18 -15.01
C ALA A 31 10.47 -19.47 -15.57
N LEU A 32 9.40 -19.17 -14.80
CA LEU A 32 8.02 -19.30 -15.28
C LEU A 32 7.72 -18.32 -16.43
N LEU A 33 8.15 -17.07 -16.33
CA LEU A 33 8.00 -16.09 -17.40
C LEU A 33 8.76 -16.53 -18.67
N ALA A 34 10.00 -17.01 -18.53
CA ALA A 34 10.78 -17.54 -19.64
C ALA A 34 10.10 -18.75 -20.29
N ASN A 35 9.48 -19.64 -19.51
CA ASN A 35 8.76 -20.77 -20.08
C ASN A 35 7.51 -20.31 -20.86
N ARG A 36 6.79 -19.29 -20.36
CA ARG A 36 5.55 -18.78 -20.96
C ARG A 36 5.78 -18.03 -22.27
N TYR A 37 6.83 -17.24 -22.37
CA TYR A 37 7.11 -16.39 -23.54
C TYR A 37 8.14 -17.02 -24.51
N GLY A 38 8.53 -18.29 -24.29
CA GLY A 38 9.64 -18.93 -25.01
C GLY A 38 10.99 -18.40 -24.53
N ARG A 39 12.12 -18.88 -25.11
CA ARG A 39 13.48 -18.36 -24.81
C ARG A 39 13.63 -16.91 -25.29
N SER A 40 12.89 -16.05 -24.63
CA SER A 40 12.73 -14.63 -24.82
C SER A 40 13.96 -13.93 -24.24
N LEU A 41 14.31 -12.77 -24.80
CA LEU A 41 15.46 -11.97 -24.36
C LEU A 41 15.24 -11.53 -22.90
N ASP A 42 16.31 -11.42 -22.11
CA ASP A 42 16.24 -11.00 -20.70
C ASP A 42 15.42 -9.71 -20.50
N GLN A 43 15.49 -8.79 -21.48
CA GLN A 43 14.72 -7.55 -21.50
C GLN A 43 13.20 -7.76 -21.55
N GLU A 44 12.71 -8.75 -22.29
CA GLU A 44 11.27 -9.06 -22.40
C GLU A 44 10.75 -9.74 -21.13
N ILE A 45 11.56 -10.61 -20.51
CA ILE A 45 11.25 -11.19 -19.19
C ILE A 45 11.16 -10.07 -18.14
N ARG A 46 12.11 -9.12 -18.15
CA ARG A 46 12.05 -7.92 -17.30
C ARG A 46 10.81 -7.07 -17.59
N GLY A 47 10.49 -6.81 -18.85
CA GLY A 47 9.28 -6.06 -19.20
C GLY A 47 8.02 -6.74 -18.66
N SER A 48 7.96 -8.06 -18.76
CA SER A 48 6.86 -8.88 -18.26
C SER A 48 6.77 -8.84 -16.73
N GLU A 49 7.89 -8.98 -16.03
CA GLU A 49 8.00 -8.90 -14.57
C GLU A 49 7.46 -7.54 -14.05
N GLY A 50 7.85 -6.44 -14.68
CA GLY A 50 7.30 -5.11 -14.39
C GLY A 50 5.80 -5.00 -14.69
N GLY A 51 5.33 -5.63 -15.76
CA GLY A 51 3.90 -5.71 -16.12
C GLY A 51 3.07 -6.43 -15.04
N TYR A 52 3.55 -7.55 -14.51
CA TYR A 52 2.88 -8.26 -13.40
C TYR A 52 2.87 -7.43 -12.12
N LEU A 53 3.96 -6.71 -11.80
CA LEU A 53 3.98 -5.82 -10.64
C LEU A 53 2.94 -4.70 -10.78
N LEU A 54 2.83 -4.10 -11.96
CA LEU A 54 1.82 -3.07 -12.23
C LEU A 54 0.40 -3.64 -12.12
N GLN A 55 0.16 -4.83 -12.68
CA GLN A 55 -1.15 -5.48 -12.57
C GLN A 55 -1.51 -5.80 -11.12
N TRP A 56 -0.57 -6.35 -10.36
CA TRP A 56 -0.73 -6.62 -8.93
C TRP A 56 -1.03 -5.33 -8.16
N TYR A 57 -0.31 -4.24 -8.46
CA TYR A 57 -0.56 -2.93 -7.86
C TYR A 57 -1.99 -2.44 -8.13
N GLN A 58 -2.50 -2.55 -9.37
CA GLN A 58 -3.86 -2.12 -9.67
C GLN A 58 -4.91 -2.89 -8.87
N LEU A 59 -4.72 -4.20 -8.66
CA LEU A 59 -5.63 -5.02 -7.85
C LEU A 59 -5.61 -4.64 -6.37
N HIS A 60 -4.43 -4.31 -5.84
CA HIS A 60 -4.24 -3.99 -4.41
C HIS A 60 -4.23 -2.50 -4.10
N LYS A 61 -4.48 -1.64 -5.08
CA LYS A 61 -4.33 -0.18 -4.97
C LYS A 61 -5.05 0.39 -3.76
N ILE A 62 -6.33 0.05 -3.57
CA ILE A 62 -7.13 0.54 -2.44
C ILE A 62 -6.55 0.04 -1.12
N SER A 63 -6.20 -1.25 -1.02
CA SER A 63 -5.58 -1.85 0.17
C SER A 63 -4.28 -1.13 0.56
N LEU A 64 -3.42 -0.85 -0.42
CA LEU A 64 -2.15 -0.15 -0.24
C LEU A 64 -2.37 1.31 0.19
N HIS A 65 -3.32 2.00 -0.44
CA HIS A 65 -3.70 3.36 -0.06
C HIS A 65 -4.14 3.43 1.40
N LYS A 66 -5.05 2.54 1.83
CA LYS A 66 -5.53 2.52 3.23
C LYS A 66 -4.43 2.15 4.21
N ALA A 67 -3.57 1.20 3.87
CA ALA A 67 -2.40 0.90 4.69
C ALA A 67 -1.46 2.10 4.81
N ALA A 68 -1.18 2.82 3.71
CA ALA A 68 -0.32 4.01 3.73
C ALA A 68 -0.86 5.11 4.64
N ILE A 69 -2.17 5.37 4.58
CA ILE A 69 -2.86 6.30 5.48
C ILE A 69 -2.74 5.80 6.93
N ALA A 70 -2.94 4.50 7.19
CA ALA A 70 -2.84 3.95 8.54
C ALA A 70 -1.44 4.07 9.12
N MET A 71 -0.41 3.77 8.32
CA MET A 71 0.99 3.95 8.68
C MET A 71 1.27 5.40 9.04
N LEU A 72 0.88 6.33 8.17
CA LEU A 72 1.07 7.75 8.39
C LEU A 72 0.50 8.21 9.73
N PHE A 73 -0.73 7.81 10.07
CA PHE A 73 -1.33 8.20 11.34
C PHE A 73 -0.75 7.47 12.55
N SER A 74 -0.38 6.19 12.39
CA SER A 74 0.29 5.44 13.46
C SER A 74 1.66 6.03 13.83
N GLU A 75 2.33 6.63 12.86
CA GLU A 75 3.66 7.23 12.98
C GLU A 75 3.61 8.78 13.05
N SER A 76 2.42 9.37 13.19
CA SER A 76 2.22 10.83 13.16
C SER A 76 3.04 11.59 14.19
N HIS A 77 3.37 10.97 15.33
CA HIS A 77 4.25 11.52 16.36
C HIS A 77 5.67 11.85 15.86
N ARG A 78 6.11 11.27 14.74
CA ARG A 78 7.40 11.56 14.08
C ARG A 78 7.33 12.75 13.14
N ILE A 79 6.13 13.22 12.79
CA ILE A 79 5.88 14.28 11.83
C ILE A 79 5.46 15.53 12.59
N GLN A 80 6.38 16.48 12.72
CA GLN A 80 6.17 17.68 13.53
C GLN A 80 5.18 18.68 12.92
N THR A 81 4.97 18.62 11.59
CA THR A 81 4.31 19.67 10.81
C THR A 81 3.07 19.20 10.06
N MET A 82 2.38 18.14 10.53
CA MET A 82 1.12 17.70 9.93
C MET A 82 0.15 18.88 9.75
N PRO A 83 -0.47 19.07 8.57
CA PRO A 83 -0.62 18.12 7.45
C PRO A 83 0.49 18.16 6.38
N ASP A 84 1.56 18.95 6.55
CA ASP A 84 2.67 19.01 5.60
C ASP A 84 3.51 17.72 5.66
N LEU A 85 3.50 16.98 4.55
CA LEU A 85 4.26 15.74 4.37
C LEU A 85 5.49 15.95 3.49
N THR A 86 5.97 17.18 3.37
CA THR A 86 7.16 17.52 2.60
C THR A 86 8.36 16.68 3.06
N GLY A 87 8.89 15.87 2.14
CA GLY A 87 10.01 14.98 2.38
C GLY A 87 9.64 13.66 3.06
N TRP A 88 8.36 13.42 3.39
CA TRP A 88 7.90 12.14 3.89
C TRP A 88 7.28 11.30 2.77
N SER A 89 7.56 10.00 2.77
CA SER A 89 6.90 9.03 1.90
C SER A 89 6.68 7.71 2.62
N VAL A 90 5.67 6.96 2.18
CA VAL A 90 5.46 5.59 2.62
C VAL A 90 5.99 4.64 1.56
N VAL A 91 6.97 3.82 1.93
CA VAL A 91 7.64 2.88 1.03
C VAL A 91 7.17 1.46 1.32
N PHE A 92 6.70 0.78 0.28
CA PHE A 92 6.35 -0.64 0.29
C PHE A 92 7.45 -1.42 -0.41
N TYR A 93 8.16 -2.26 0.33
CA TYR A 93 9.12 -3.20 -0.23
C TYR A 93 8.39 -4.49 -0.59
N MET A 94 8.36 -4.78 -1.88
CA MET A 94 7.64 -5.89 -2.47
C MET A 94 8.58 -7.05 -2.75
N ARG A 95 8.05 -8.27 -2.66
CA ARG A 95 8.77 -9.51 -3.02
C ARG A 95 7.83 -10.41 -3.83
N PRO A 96 8.36 -11.24 -4.74
CA PRO A 96 7.56 -12.21 -5.45
C PRO A 96 7.17 -13.33 -4.48
N CYS A 97 5.95 -13.84 -4.62
CA CYS A 97 5.55 -15.06 -3.96
C CYS A 97 6.14 -16.27 -4.71
N PHE A 98 6.32 -17.38 -4.01
CA PHE A 98 6.55 -18.65 -4.70
C PHE A 98 5.30 -19.01 -5.49
N VAL A 99 5.44 -19.07 -6.81
CA VAL A 99 4.35 -19.48 -7.70
C VAL A 99 4.43 -21.00 -7.83
N HIS A 100 3.32 -21.68 -7.55
CA HIS A 100 3.16 -23.11 -7.77
C HIS A 100 2.29 -23.33 -9.00
N GLY A 101 2.80 -24.10 -9.97
CA GLY A 101 2.10 -24.40 -11.24
C GLY A 101 2.44 -23.43 -12.38
N ASP A 102 1.72 -23.59 -13.49
CA ASP A 102 2.02 -22.91 -14.76
C ASP A 102 1.32 -21.55 -14.93
N ASP A 103 0.46 -21.17 -13.97
CA ASP A 103 -0.27 -19.90 -14.00
C ASP A 103 0.07 -18.96 -12.85
N ILE A 104 0.47 -17.74 -13.21
CA ILE A 104 0.78 -16.67 -12.26
C ILE A 104 -0.53 -15.94 -11.97
N ASN A 105 -1.10 -16.18 -10.80
CA ASN A 105 -2.24 -15.40 -10.34
C ASN A 105 -1.80 -13.96 -10.01
N PRO A 106 -2.29 -12.92 -10.72
CA PRO A 106 -1.87 -11.55 -10.48
C PRO A 106 -2.23 -11.02 -9.09
N SER A 107 -3.19 -11.62 -8.37
CA SER A 107 -3.54 -11.17 -7.01
C SER A 107 -2.58 -11.66 -5.93
N THR A 108 -1.82 -12.73 -6.20
CA THR A 108 -0.87 -13.34 -5.26
C THR A 108 0.56 -13.39 -5.79
N ALA A 109 0.84 -12.82 -6.96
CA ALA A 109 2.17 -12.82 -7.57
C ALA A 109 3.24 -12.15 -6.69
N PHE A 110 2.84 -11.17 -5.88
CA PHE A 110 3.72 -10.44 -4.97
C PHE A 110 3.12 -10.35 -3.57
N PHE A 111 3.99 -10.11 -2.59
CA PHE A 111 3.61 -9.75 -1.24
C PHE A 111 4.39 -8.56 -0.70
N VAL A 112 3.78 -7.84 0.24
CA VAL A 112 4.42 -6.73 0.97
C VAL A 112 5.35 -7.34 2.02
N HIS A 113 6.65 -7.34 1.75
CA HIS A 113 7.65 -7.80 2.71
C HIS A 113 7.79 -6.81 3.86
N GLU A 114 7.92 -5.54 3.51
CA GLU A 114 8.12 -4.48 4.48
C GLU A 114 7.42 -3.19 4.05
N MET A 115 7.03 -2.40 5.04
CA MET A 115 6.41 -1.10 4.85
C MET A 115 7.03 -0.12 5.83
N ARG A 116 7.47 1.04 5.36
CA ARG A 116 8.14 2.06 6.19
C ARG A 116 7.62 3.45 5.89
N LEU A 117 7.51 4.27 6.93
CA LEU A 117 7.47 5.72 6.79
C LEU A 117 8.92 6.24 6.74
N GLN A 118 9.30 6.83 5.61
CA GLN A 118 10.65 7.32 5.33
C GLN A 118 10.66 8.84 5.19
N TYR A 119 11.65 9.47 5.82
CA TYR A 119 11.96 10.88 5.60
C TYR A 119 13.16 10.99 4.67
N THR A 120 13.00 11.75 3.58
CA THR A 120 14.01 12.05 2.59
C THR A 120 14.27 13.57 2.60
N PRO A 121 15.42 14.00 3.16
CA PRO A 121 15.82 15.41 3.20
C PRO A 121 15.81 16.06 1.81
N ILE A 122 15.60 17.38 1.77
CA ILE A 122 15.52 18.17 0.52
C ILE A 122 16.73 17.90 -0.39
N PHE A 123 17.94 17.86 0.16
CA PHE A 123 19.15 17.61 -0.62
C PHE A 123 19.14 16.26 -1.33
N GLN A 124 18.71 15.19 -0.67
CA GLN A 124 18.59 13.87 -1.29
C GLN A 124 17.49 13.83 -2.36
N ARG A 125 16.42 14.62 -2.18
CA ARG A 125 15.37 14.77 -3.21
C ARG A 125 15.89 15.51 -4.44
N MET A 126 16.70 16.56 -4.25
CA MET A 126 17.34 17.26 -5.37
C MET A 126 18.27 16.33 -6.15
N ILE A 127 19.11 15.54 -5.46
CA ILE A 127 19.96 14.54 -6.13
C ILE A 127 19.10 13.52 -6.90
N ALA A 128 18.06 12.97 -6.27
CA ALA A 128 17.19 11.99 -6.92
C ALA A 128 16.57 12.57 -8.21
N ARG A 129 16.14 13.83 -8.18
CA ARG A 129 15.62 14.55 -9.35
C ARG A 129 16.67 14.70 -10.45
N ASP A 130 17.89 15.09 -10.11
CA ASP A 130 18.98 15.29 -11.06
C ASP A 130 19.43 13.97 -11.71
N THR A 131 19.28 12.85 -10.99
CA THR A 131 19.54 11.49 -11.52
C THR A 131 18.37 10.90 -12.32
N GLY A 132 17.29 11.65 -12.55
CA GLY A 132 16.13 11.21 -13.32
C GLY A 132 15.21 10.23 -12.58
N SER A 133 15.28 10.16 -11.25
CA SER A 133 14.37 9.34 -10.46
C SER A 133 12.93 9.89 -10.55
N PRO A 134 11.91 9.07 -10.84
CA PRO A 134 10.52 9.49 -11.05
C PRO A 134 9.77 9.85 -9.74
N SER A 135 10.46 10.46 -8.78
CA SER A 135 9.88 10.93 -7.52
C SER A 135 9.01 12.17 -7.78
N MET A 136 7.69 12.04 -7.64
CA MET A 136 6.80 13.21 -7.61
C MET A 136 6.98 13.97 -6.29
N GLU A 137 7.39 15.24 -6.36
CA GLU A 137 7.53 16.09 -5.18
C GLU A 137 6.16 16.33 -4.51
N PHE A 138 6.13 16.44 -3.17
CA PHE A 138 4.89 16.65 -2.40
C PHE A 138 4.08 17.85 -2.91
N ASP A 139 4.71 18.99 -3.17
CA ASP A 139 4.01 20.20 -3.66
C ASP A 139 3.41 20.00 -5.06
N GLN A 140 4.09 19.24 -5.92
CA GLN A 140 3.56 18.86 -7.22
C GLN A 140 2.39 17.88 -7.07
N ALA A 141 2.53 16.88 -6.21
CA ALA A 141 1.49 15.92 -5.88
C ALA A 141 0.22 16.60 -5.34
N MET A 142 0.38 17.53 -4.40
CA MET A 142 -0.72 18.32 -3.82
C MET A 142 -1.43 19.13 -4.90
N ARG A 143 -0.69 19.86 -5.74
CA ARG A 143 -1.26 20.68 -6.82
C ARG A 143 -2.02 19.84 -7.84
N VAL A 144 -1.39 18.80 -8.40
CA VAL A 144 -2.01 17.90 -9.38
C VAL A 144 -3.29 17.29 -8.82
N ARG A 145 -3.29 16.91 -7.54
CA ARG A 145 -4.50 16.36 -6.89
C ARG A 145 -5.58 17.41 -6.70
N GLN A 146 -5.24 18.61 -6.24
CA GLN A 146 -6.21 19.70 -6.11
C GLN A 146 -6.87 20.04 -7.45
N GLU A 147 -6.10 20.09 -8.53
CA GLU A 147 -6.61 20.31 -9.90
C GLU A 147 -7.55 19.17 -10.34
N THR A 148 -7.10 17.92 -10.19
CA THR A 148 -7.92 16.73 -10.52
C THR A 148 -9.25 16.72 -9.76
N PHE A 149 -9.26 17.13 -8.49
CA PHE A 149 -10.47 17.15 -7.67
C PHE A 149 -11.40 18.33 -7.99
N ALA A 150 -10.85 19.47 -8.38
CA ALA A 150 -11.63 20.59 -8.88
C ALA A 150 -12.38 20.18 -10.17
N GLU A 151 -11.71 19.46 -11.08
CA GLU A 151 -12.34 18.95 -12.31
C GLU A 151 -13.43 17.90 -12.02
N ALA A 152 -13.23 17.05 -11.02
CA ALA A 152 -14.15 15.99 -10.64
C ALA A 152 -15.32 16.45 -9.74
N ASN A 153 -15.43 17.75 -9.41
CA ASN A 153 -16.43 18.31 -8.50
C ASN A 153 -16.49 17.61 -7.13
N ILE A 154 -15.34 17.17 -6.60
CA ILE A 154 -15.29 16.55 -5.27
C ILE A 154 -15.43 17.66 -4.22
N THR A 155 -16.50 17.57 -3.42
CA THR A 155 -16.83 18.58 -2.40
C THR A 155 -16.16 18.29 -1.06
N THR A 156 -15.66 17.08 -0.85
CA THR A 156 -14.97 16.67 0.38
C THR A 156 -13.60 17.36 0.47
N PRO A 157 -13.31 18.13 1.54
CA PRO A 157 -12.04 18.84 1.66
C PRO A 157 -10.83 17.89 1.68
N LEU A 158 -9.86 18.11 0.77
CA LEU A 158 -8.56 17.45 0.80
C LEU A 158 -7.72 18.02 1.95
N ILE A 159 -7.26 17.17 2.87
CA ILE A 159 -6.37 17.55 3.97
C ILE A 159 -4.91 17.54 3.50
N THR A 160 -4.49 16.43 2.88
CA THR A 160 -3.09 16.23 2.43
C THR A 160 -3.04 15.10 1.39
N VAL A 161 -1.86 14.83 0.84
CA VAL A 161 -1.58 13.67 -0.02
C VAL A 161 -0.37 12.92 0.54
N VAL A 162 -0.48 11.61 0.68
CA VAL A 162 0.62 10.74 1.11
C VAL A 162 1.37 10.27 -0.14
N PRO A 163 2.65 10.66 -0.33
CA PRO A 163 3.47 10.06 -1.37
C PRO A 163 3.72 8.60 -1.01
N ILE A 164 3.45 7.69 -1.94
CA ILE A 164 3.74 6.27 -1.79
C ILE A 164 4.71 5.80 -2.86
N GLN A 165 5.57 4.86 -2.49
CA GLN A 165 6.50 4.21 -3.40
C GLN A 165 6.44 2.71 -3.19
N LEU A 166 6.23 1.95 -4.27
CA LEU A 166 6.38 0.51 -4.27
C LEU A 166 7.73 0.19 -4.90
N VAL A 167 8.57 -0.54 -4.18
CA VAL A 167 9.91 -0.91 -4.61
C VAL A 167 9.97 -2.42 -4.75
N TYR A 168 10.33 -2.89 -5.94
CA TYR A 168 10.62 -4.28 -6.24
C TYR A 168 11.85 -4.35 -7.13
N ASP A 169 13.00 -4.75 -6.56
CA ASP A 169 14.26 -4.83 -7.30
C ASP A 169 14.59 -3.51 -8.03
N GLU A 170 14.71 -3.50 -9.37
CA GLU A 170 14.93 -2.30 -10.18
C GLU A 170 13.63 -1.54 -10.52
N TYR A 171 12.46 -2.11 -10.21
CA TYR A 171 11.17 -1.49 -10.45
C TYR A 171 10.74 -0.61 -9.29
N SER A 172 10.28 0.60 -9.63
CA SER A 172 9.66 1.52 -8.69
C SER A 172 8.36 2.06 -9.26
N ILE A 173 7.26 1.94 -8.51
CA ILE A 173 5.99 2.60 -8.82
C ILE A 173 5.79 3.69 -7.79
N THR A 174 5.70 4.94 -8.25
CA THR A 174 5.42 6.11 -7.40
C THR A 174 3.98 6.55 -7.61
N HIS A 175 3.26 6.83 -6.54
CA HIS A 175 1.89 7.34 -6.61
C HIS A 175 1.59 8.24 -5.40
N THR A 176 0.42 8.89 -5.39
CA THR A 176 -0.02 9.78 -4.32
C THR A 176 -1.39 9.34 -3.81
N VAL A 177 -1.54 9.28 -2.49
CA VAL A 177 -2.77 8.85 -1.83
C VAL A 177 -3.45 10.05 -1.20
N PRO A 178 -4.64 10.46 -1.68
CA PRO A 178 -5.33 11.59 -1.07
C PRO A 178 -5.85 11.23 0.32
N VAL A 179 -5.78 12.19 1.24
CA VAL A 179 -6.37 12.11 2.57
C VAL A 179 -7.41 13.21 2.67
N PHE A 180 -8.67 12.82 2.77
CA PHE A 180 -9.79 13.74 2.87
C PHE A 180 -10.24 13.93 4.32
N ALA A 181 -10.93 15.03 4.58
CA ALA A 181 -11.74 15.17 5.77
C ALA A 181 -12.82 14.07 5.79
N PRO A 182 -13.10 13.46 6.95
CA PRO A 182 -14.10 12.39 7.02
C PRO A 182 -15.48 12.94 6.63
N SER A 183 -16.20 12.21 5.77
CA SER A 183 -17.61 12.47 5.53
C SER A 183 -18.44 12.13 6.78
N HIS A 184 -19.69 12.59 6.85
CA HIS A 184 -20.55 12.28 8.00
C HIS A 184 -20.69 10.77 8.26
N GLY A 185 -20.85 9.96 7.20
CA GLY A 185 -20.88 8.50 7.34
C GLY A 185 -19.56 7.94 7.84
N ALA A 186 -18.43 8.51 7.42
CA ALA A 186 -17.11 8.10 7.91
C ALA A 186 -16.86 8.54 9.36
N GLU A 187 -17.39 9.68 9.80
CA GLU A 187 -17.36 10.12 11.21
C GLU A 187 -18.13 9.14 12.11
N VAL A 188 -19.30 8.67 11.67
CA VAL A 188 -20.07 7.65 12.41
C VAL A 188 -19.31 6.33 12.48
N ALA A 189 -18.73 5.88 11.36
CA ALA A 189 -17.91 4.66 11.34
C ALA A 189 -16.64 4.80 12.21
N LEU A 190 -16.00 5.97 12.22
CA LEU A 190 -14.91 6.30 13.12
C LEU A 190 -15.32 6.21 14.58
N ALA A 191 -16.45 6.83 14.94
CA ALA A 191 -16.96 6.79 16.30
C ALA A 191 -17.19 5.34 16.77
N ALA A 192 -17.76 4.50 15.91
CA ALA A 192 -17.91 3.07 16.18
C ALA A 192 -16.56 2.35 16.34
N ARG A 193 -15.53 2.69 15.55
CA ARG A 193 -14.17 2.14 15.69
C ARG A 193 -13.51 2.59 17.00
N MET A 194 -13.77 3.79 17.47
CA MET A 194 -13.25 4.30 18.76
C MET A 194 -13.89 3.59 19.96
N GLN A 195 -15.00 2.87 19.76
CA GLN A 195 -15.60 1.98 20.76
C GLN A 195 -14.92 0.60 20.81
N ASP A 196 -14.01 0.28 19.87
CA ASP A 196 -13.13 -0.89 20.01
C ASP A 196 -12.34 -0.75 21.32
N PRO A 197 -12.26 -1.79 22.16
CA PRO A 197 -11.55 -1.73 23.44
C PRO A 197 -10.06 -1.38 23.29
N ASN A 198 -9.49 -1.47 22.08
CA ASN A 198 -8.13 -1.04 21.80
C ASN A 198 -8.04 -0.23 20.48
N PRO A 199 -8.52 1.02 20.48
CA PRO A 199 -8.61 1.82 19.26
C PRO A 199 -7.23 2.27 18.77
N SER A 200 -6.25 2.40 19.67
CA SER A 200 -4.84 2.70 19.31
C SER A 200 -4.18 1.55 18.56
N ASN A 201 -4.60 0.30 18.80
CA ASN A 201 -4.14 -0.86 18.03
C ASN A 201 -4.81 -0.97 16.65
N TYR A 202 -5.92 -0.28 16.39
CA TYR A 202 -6.59 -0.33 15.09
C TYR A 202 -5.65 0.03 13.94
N LEU A 203 -4.98 1.18 14.03
CA LEU A 203 -4.04 1.63 12.99
C LEU A 203 -2.83 0.71 12.86
N ARG A 204 -2.36 0.11 13.97
CA ARG A 204 -1.22 -0.82 13.95
C ARG A 204 -1.58 -2.18 13.33
N ARG A 205 -2.83 -2.63 13.45
CA ARG A 205 -3.32 -3.88 12.84
C ARG A 205 -3.35 -3.84 11.32
N TRP A 206 -3.39 -2.65 10.71
CA TRP A 206 -3.48 -2.49 9.26
C TRP A 206 -2.35 -3.14 8.47
N ILE A 207 -1.12 -3.03 8.95
CA ILE A 207 0.04 -3.59 8.23
C ILE A 207 -0.02 -5.12 8.25
N PRO A 208 -0.19 -5.80 9.40
CA PRO A 208 -0.45 -7.24 9.43
C PRO A 208 -1.67 -7.65 8.59
N THR A 209 -2.77 -6.92 8.66
CA THR A 209 -4.00 -7.20 7.89
C THR A 209 -3.74 -7.10 6.39
N LEU A 210 -3.04 -6.07 5.90
CA LEU A 210 -2.65 -5.94 4.50
C LEU A 210 -1.81 -7.14 4.06
N LYS A 211 -0.76 -7.48 4.81
CA LYS A 211 0.10 -8.63 4.49
C LYS A 211 -0.70 -9.92 4.40
N ALA A 212 -1.61 -10.12 5.37
CA ALA A 212 -2.51 -11.26 5.43
C ALA A 212 -3.49 -11.32 4.24
N MET A 213 -4.05 -10.19 3.83
CA MET A 213 -4.94 -10.09 2.67
C MET A 213 -4.20 -10.45 1.38
N VAL A 214 -3.06 -9.80 1.14
CA VAL A 214 -2.24 -10.00 -0.04
C VAL A 214 -1.81 -11.46 -0.21
N LEU A 215 -1.31 -12.09 0.87
CA LEU A 215 -0.90 -13.49 0.85
C LEU A 215 -2.04 -14.46 0.54
N ARG A 216 -3.29 -14.10 0.89
CA ARG A 216 -4.48 -14.89 0.59
C ARG A 216 -5.12 -14.53 -0.76
N GLY A 217 -4.54 -13.57 -1.49
CA GLY A 217 -5.13 -13.06 -2.73
C GLY A 217 -6.43 -12.31 -2.50
N HIS A 218 -6.59 -11.71 -1.31
CA HIS A 218 -7.71 -10.87 -0.93
C HIS A 218 -7.31 -9.38 -1.02
N MET A 219 -8.29 -8.50 -1.24
CA MET A 219 -8.07 -7.05 -1.39
C MET A 219 -9.31 -6.27 -0.97
N LEU A 220 -9.13 -5.00 -0.66
CA LEU A 220 -10.25 -4.08 -0.44
C LEU A 220 -10.94 -3.76 -1.77
N GLY A 221 -12.26 -3.65 -1.70
CA GLY A 221 -13.09 -3.17 -2.79
C GLY A 221 -14.40 -2.57 -2.28
N PRO A 222 -15.29 -2.14 -3.20
CA PRO A 222 -15.20 -2.32 -4.65
C PRO A 222 -14.07 -1.50 -5.31
N LEU A 223 -13.47 -2.02 -6.38
CA LEU A 223 -12.32 -1.41 -7.08
C LEU A 223 -12.62 -0.05 -7.75
N PHE A 224 -13.89 0.31 -7.89
CA PHE A 224 -14.38 1.55 -8.51
C PHE A 224 -15.06 2.49 -7.51
N GLY A 225 -14.82 2.32 -6.21
CA GLY A 225 -15.30 3.25 -5.18
C GLY A 225 -14.67 4.64 -5.35
N LYS A 226 -15.37 5.68 -4.89
CA LYS A 226 -14.79 7.02 -4.78
C LYS A 226 -13.69 7.02 -3.72
N ASP A 227 -12.65 7.83 -3.94
CA ASP A 227 -11.47 7.89 -3.06
C ASP A 227 -11.80 8.35 -1.62
N ASP A 228 -12.97 8.95 -1.38
CA ASP A 228 -13.43 9.52 -0.09
C ASP A 228 -14.41 8.63 0.70
N GLU A 229 -14.91 7.53 0.14
CA GLU A 229 -15.91 6.66 0.78
C GLU A 229 -15.29 5.41 1.42
N ASP A 230 -14.92 5.54 2.69
CA ASP A 230 -14.38 4.45 3.51
C ASP A 230 -15.43 3.56 4.17
N VAL A 231 -16.70 3.95 4.05
CA VAL A 231 -17.84 3.31 4.74
C VAL A 231 -18.26 2.02 4.02
N ASN A 232 -18.07 1.97 2.71
CA ASN A 232 -18.51 0.87 1.85
C ASN A 232 -17.40 -0.12 1.52
N LEU A 233 -16.20 0.06 2.11
CA LEU A 233 -15.09 -0.84 1.87
C LEU A 233 -15.26 -2.16 2.63
N CYS A 234 -15.13 -3.26 1.92
CA CYS A 234 -15.00 -4.58 2.51
C CYS A 234 -13.90 -5.39 1.84
N VAL A 235 -13.53 -6.51 2.45
CA VAL A 235 -12.52 -7.42 1.92
C VAL A 235 -13.18 -8.36 0.92
N GLY A 236 -12.55 -8.54 -0.23
CA GLY A 236 -13.00 -9.44 -1.29
C GLY A 236 -11.84 -10.15 -1.97
N ARG A 237 -12.14 -10.85 -3.06
CA ARG A 237 -11.16 -11.51 -3.93
C ARG A 237 -11.52 -11.32 -5.39
N MET A 238 -10.51 -11.36 -6.26
CA MET A 238 -10.75 -11.48 -7.70
C MET A 238 -11.10 -12.91 -8.05
N ILE A 239 -12.20 -13.09 -8.77
CA ILE A 239 -12.57 -14.35 -9.40
C ILE A 239 -12.61 -14.17 -10.92
N LYS A 240 -12.15 -15.17 -11.65
CA LYS A 240 -12.22 -15.16 -13.11
C LYS A 240 -13.57 -15.73 -13.55
N GLN A 241 -14.53 -14.87 -13.85
CA GLN A 241 -15.82 -15.26 -14.43
C GLN A 241 -15.75 -15.06 -15.95
N GLY A 242 -15.26 -16.09 -16.66
CA GLY A 242 -15.04 -16.01 -18.10
C GLY A 242 -13.83 -15.12 -18.45
N PRO A 243 -13.93 -14.20 -19.43
CA PRO A 243 -12.81 -13.37 -19.86
C PRO A 243 -12.55 -12.17 -18.93
N ILE A 244 -13.51 -11.77 -18.11
CA ILE A 244 -13.43 -10.57 -17.27
C ILE A 244 -13.18 -10.98 -15.82
N PRO A 245 -12.09 -10.50 -15.20
CA PRO A 245 -11.89 -10.70 -13.77
C PRO A 245 -12.85 -9.80 -12.99
N THR A 246 -13.59 -10.38 -12.05
CA THR A 246 -14.60 -9.69 -11.24
C THR A 246 -14.21 -9.76 -9.77
N TRP A 247 -14.25 -8.62 -9.09
CA TRP A 247 -14.09 -8.58 -7.64
C TRP A 247 -15.39 -9.01 -6.95
N VAL A 248 -15.29 -9.92 -5.99
CA VAL A 248 -16.44 -10.39 -5.19
C VAL A 248 -16.14 -10.23 -3.70
N PRO A 249 -17.06 -9.64 -2.91
CA PRO A 249 -16.87 -9.49 -1.48
C PRO A 249 -16.81 -10.86 -0.80
N LEU A 250 -16.02 -10.95 0.27
CA LEU A 250 -16.11 -12.08 1.18
C LEU A 250 -17.39 -11.98 2.00
N THR A 251 -17.90 -13.13 2.43
CA THR A 251 -18.93 -13.19 3.47
C THR A 251 -18.38 -12.71 4.81
N ASP A 252 -19.27 -12.29 5.71
CA ASP A 252 -18.87 -11.87 7.06
C ASP A 252 -18.18 -13.03 7.81
N GLU A 253 -18.64 -14.27 7.61
CA GLU A 253 -18.04 -15.47 8.20
C GLU A 253 -16.61 -15.70 7.67
N GLU A 254 -16.38 -15.58 6.37
CA GLU A 254 -15.04 -15.71 5.77
C GLU A 254 -14.10 -14.61 6.26
N ALA A 255 -14.57 -13.36 6.31
CA ALA A 255 -13.77 -12.23 6.76
C ALA A 255 -13.40 -12.36 8.26
N ASN A 256 -14.36 -12.75 9.09
CA ASN A 256 -14.14 -12.99 10.52
C ASN A 256 -13.22 -14.20 10.75
N GLY A 257 -13.42 -15.30 10.02
CA GLY A 257 -12.57 -16.49 10.09
C GLY A 257 -11.12 -16.22 9.66
N ALA A 258 -10.90 -15.27 8.75
CA ALA A 258 -9.58 -14.79 8.36
C ALA A 258 -8.97 -13.77 9.34
N GLY A 259 -9.72 -13.31 10.35
CA GLY A 259 -9.28 -12.32 11.34
C GLY A 259 -9.16 -10.91 10.78
N TYR A 260 -9.96 -10.56 9.75
CA TYR A 260 -9.93 -9.22 9.18
C TYR A 260 -10.64 -8.18 10.04
N ILE A 261 -10.27 -6.92 9.82
CA ILE A 261 -10.89 -5.77 10.45
C ILE A 261 -12.30 -5.62 9.89
N LYS A 262 -13.31 -5.61 10.76
CA LYS A 262 -14.74 -5.52 10.39
C LYS A 262 -15.08 -4.30 9.52
N PHE A 263 -14.41 -3.17 9.75
CA PHE A 263 -14.60 -1.94 8.98
C PHE A 263 -13.26 -1.46 8.41
N PRO A 264 -12.77 -2.04 7.31
CA PRO A 264 -11.44 -1.81 6.78
C PRO A 264 -11.27 -0.42 6.10
N GLY A 265 -12.01 0.60 6.52
CA GLY A 265 -11.69 1.98 6.15
C GLY A 265 -10.59 2.56 7.05
N VAL A 266 -9.81 3.47 6.50
CA VAL A 266 -8.85 4.31 7.24
C VAL A 266 -9.08 5.73 6.81
N VAL A 267 -9.77 6.49 7.65
CA VAL A 267 -9.95 7.91 7.42
C VAL A 267 -8.97 8.74 8.22
N GLY A 268 -8.79 9.98 7.76
CA GLY A 268 -8.01 11.00 8.44
C GLY A 268 -8.44 11.21 9.89
N PRO A 269 -7.59 11.86 10.71
CA PRO A 269 -7.97 12.30 12.04
C PRO A 269 -9.23 13.16 11.92
N VAL A 270 -10.09 13.09 12.93
CA VAL A 270 -11.14 14.08 13.11
C VAL A 270 -10.43 15.40 13.36
N VAL A 271 -10.24 16.20 12.32
CA VAL A 271 -9.76 17.57 12.48
C VAL A 271 -10.91 18.31 13.16
N PRO A 272 -10.72 18.91 14.35
CA PRO A 272 -11.74 19.77 14.92
C PRO A 272 -12.06 20.81 13.85
N ARG A 273 -13.32 20.89 13.42
CA ARG A 273 -13.75 22.00 12.57
C ARG A 273 -13.40 23.25 13.34
N SER A 274 -12.37 23.97 12.92
CA SER A 274 -12.15 25.30 13.43
C SER A 274 -13.46 26.02 13.14
N SER A 275 -14.09 26.52 14.20
CA SER A 275 -15.19 27.45 14.10
C SER A 275 -14.63 28.66 13.36
N ARG A 276 -14.62 28.61 12.02
CA ARG A 276 -14.40 29.80 11.20
C ARG A 276 -15.45 30.78 11.70
N GLY A 277 -14.93 31.86 12.28
CA GLY A 277 -15.73 32.88 12.91
C GLY A 277 -16.85 33.30 11.98
N ALA A 278 -18.04 33.38 12.56
CA ALA A 278 -19.00 34.36 12.11
C ALA A 278 -18.28 35.72 12.18
N SER A 279 -17.94 36.26 11.01
CA SER A 279 -17.60 37.65 10.80
C SER A 279 -18.39 38.11 9.59
#